data_AF-A0A763R6G7-F1
#
_entry.id   AF-A0A763R6G7-F1
#
_cell.length_a   1.000
_cell.length_b   1.000
_cell.length_c   1.000
_cell.angle_alpha   90.00
_cell.angle_beta   90.00
_cell.angle_gamma   90.00
#
_symmetry.space_group_name_H-M   'P 1'
#
loop_
_entity.id
_entity.type
_entity.pdbx_description
1 polymer ?
#
loop_
_entity_poly.entity_id
_entity_poly.type
_entity_poly.pdbx_seq_one_letter_code
_entity_poly.pdbx_strand_id
1 'polypeptide(L)'
;GAEYVIISKGALHGRDALELVFEDGSDAPFVIHMLSEQCDRLLPENNQGGGFVVTVWTRGGNQLRYPGKYRVVENLPDVSPWSEH
;
A
#
# COMPACT_ATOMS: atom_id res chain seq x y z
N GLY A 1 -7.47 12.33 -8.39
CA GLY A 1 -6.29 11.46 -8.48
C GLY A 1 -5.77 11.29 -7.08
N ALA A 2 -5.13 10.16 -6.76
CA ALA A 2 -4.80 9.84 -5.38
C ALA A 2 -3.95 10.91 -4.67
N GLU A 3 -4.22 11.15 -3.40
CA GLU A 3 -3.48 12.07 -2.53
C GLU A 3 -2.26 11.38 -1.93
N TYR A 4 -2.38 10.10 -1.57
CA TYR A 4 -1.32 9.25 -1.05
C TYR A 4 -1.62 7.77 -1.32
N VAL A 5 -0.66 6.90 -1.04
CA VAL A 5 -0.82 5.45 -1.11
C VAL A 5 -0.62 4.84 0.26
N ILE A 6 -1.59 4.07 0.73
CA ILE A 6 -1.47 3.24 1.93
C ILE A 6 -0.99 1.86 1.50
N ILE A 7 0.10 1.40 2.11
CA ILE A 7 0.59 0.03 1.97
C ILE A 7 0.28 -0.69 3.28
N SER A 8 -0.59 -1.70 3.22
CA SER A 8 -0.90 -2.56 4.36
C SER A 8 -0.20 -3.90 4.18
N LYS A 9 0.56 -4.37 5.18
CA LYS A 9 1.06 -5.75 5.26
C LYS A 9 0.14 -6.57 6.16
N GLY A 10 -0.36 -7.71 5.68
CA GLY A 10 -1.23 -8.60 6.44
C GLY A 10 -1.49 -9.93 5.73
N ALA A 11 -2.39 -10.74 6.27
CA ALA A 11 -2.77 -12.02 5.68
C ALA A 11 -3.91 -11.87 4.66
N LEU A 12 -3.71 -12.28 3.41
CA LEU A 12 -4.76 -12.41 2.40
C LEU A 12 -5.00 -13.90 2.13
N HIS A 13 -6.20 -14.39 2.46
CA HIS A 13 -6.55 -15.81 2.39
C HIS A 13 -5.51 -16.74 3.07
N GLY A 14 -5.02 -16.31 4.24
CA GLY A 14 -4.04 -17.06 5.03
C GLY A 14 -2.59 -16.99 4.51
N ARG A 15 -2.31 -16.12 3.54
CA ARG A 15 -0.96 -15.92 2.98
C ARG A 15 -0.48 -14.50 3.21
N ASP A 16 0.80 -14.33 3.51
CA ASP A 16 1.42 -13.01 3.64
C ASP A 16 1.31 -12.23 2.33
N ALA A 17 0.74 -11.03 2.42
CA ALA A 17 0.47 -10.19 1.28
C ALA A 17 0.62 -8.70 1.62
N LEU A 18 0.66 -7.90 0.57
CA LEU A 18 0.54 -6.45 0.61
C LEU A 18 -0.76 -6.03 -0.08
N GLU A 19 -1.39 -5.02 0.48
CA GLU A 19 -2.47 -4.26 -0.13
C GLU A 19 -2.00 -2.82 -0.36
N LEU A 20 -2.20 -2.31 -1.57
CA LEU A 20 -1.90 -0.93 -1.93
C LEU A 20 -3.21 -0.23 -2.24
N VAL A 21 -3.59 0.72 -1.38
CA VAL A 21 -4.78 1.56 -1.57
C VAL A 21 -4.34 2.93 -2.08
N PHE A 22 -4.84 3.31 -3.25
CA PHE A 22 -4.64 4.64 -3.82
C PHE A 22 -5.76 5.55 -3.32
N GLU A 23 -5.50 6.24 -2.22
CA GLU A 23 -6.49 7.06 -1.52
C GLU A 23 -6.79 8.34 -2.30
N ASP A 24 -8.04 8.52 -2.71
CA ASP A 24 -8.51 9.66 -3.51
C ASP A 24 -9.74 10.36 -2.92
N GLY A 25 -10.10 10.05 -1.66
CA GLY A 25 -11.23 10.58 -0.93
C GLY A 25 -12.58 9.97 -1.31
N SER A 26 -12.58 8.90 -2.11
CA SER A 26 -13.81 8.22 -2.54
C SER A 26 -14.17 7.02 -1.65
N ASP A 27 -15.43 6.61 -1.71
CA ASP A 27 -15.92 5.39 -1.05
C ASP A 27 -15.48 4.10 -1.78
N ALA A 28 -14.76 4.22 -2.90
CA ALA A 28 -14.34 3.10 -3.75
C ALA A 28 -12.94 3.34 -4.34
N PRO A 29 -11.89 3.40 -3.51
CA PRO A 29 -10.53 3.66 -3.97
C PRO A 29 -10.03 2.51 -4.85
N PHE A 30 -9.03 2.81 -5.68
CA PHE A 30 -8.34 1.79 -6.47
C PHE A 30 -7.38 1.00 -5.57
N VAL A 31 -7.49 -0.33 -5.60
CA VAL A 31 -6.74 -1.24 -4.72
C VAL A 31 -6.01 -2.31 -5.52
N ILE A 32 -4.78 -2.62 -5.12
CA ILE A 32 -4.00 -3.75 -5.63
C ILE A 32 -3.64 -4.67 -4.46
N HIS A 33 -3.91 -5.97 -4.62
CA HIS A 33 -3.37 -7.01 -3.75
C HIS A 33 -2.21 -7.74 -4.43
N MET A 34 -1.13 -7.97 -3.69
CA MET A 34 0.02 -8.74 -4.14
C MET A 34 0.51 -9.65 -3.01
N LEU A 35 0.85 -10.88 -3.33
CA LEU A 35 1.49 -11.77 -2.37
C LEU A 35 2.91 -11.27 -2.09
N SER A 36 3.41 -11.50 -0.87
CA SER A 36 4.76 -11.09 -0.49
C SER A 36 5.85 -11.71 -1.38
N GLU A 37 5.61 -12.90 -1.93
CA GLU A 37 6.52 -13.58 -2.89
C GLU A 37 6.61 -12.88 -4.25
N GLN A 38 5.68 -11.99 -4.58
CA GLN A 38 5.70 -11.18 -5.80
C GLN A 38 6.49 -9.88 -5.62
N CYS A 39 7.00 -9.62 -4.41
CA CYS A 39 7.79 -8.46 -4.07
C CYS A 39 9.27 -8.83 -3.97
N ASP A 40 10.16 -8.04 -4.58
CA ASP A 40 11.61 -8.20 -4.40
C ASP A 40 12.03 -7.97 -2.94
N ARG A 41 11.41 -6.97 -2.29
CA ARG A 41 11.66 -6.58 -0.90
C ARG A 41 10.37 -6.16 -0.23
N LEU A 42 10.28 -6.42 1.07
CA LEU A 42 9.21 -5.95 1.93
C LEU A 42 9.64 -4.67 2.66
N LEU A 43 8.66 -3.83 2.99
CA LEU A 43 8.87 -2.72 3.91
C LEU A 43 9.14 -3.28 5.31
N PRO A 44 10.18 -2.81 6.02
CA PRO A 44 10.45 -3.27 7.36
C PRO A 44 9.36 -2.77 8.33
N GLU A 45 9.04 -3.56 9.35
CA GLU A 45 7.90 -3.31 10.25
C GLU A 45 8.05 -2.02 11.07
N ASN A 46 9.28 -1.58 11.31
CA ASN A 46 9.58 -0.32 11.99
C ASN A 46 9.38 0.93 11.11
N ASN A 47 8.96 0.78 9.84
CA ASN A 47 8.57 1.89 8.97
C ASN A 47 7.06 2.23 9.08
N GLN A 48 6.35 1.71 10.08
CA GLN A 48 4.97 2.14 10.34
C GLN A 48 4.89 3.67 10.47
N GLY A 49 3.85 4.26 9.88
CA GLY A 49 3.71 5.72 9.79
C GLY A 49 4.11 6.32 8.42
N GLY A 50 4.96 5.63 7.66
CA GLY A 50 5.33 6.05 6.30
C GLY A 50 6.62 6.88 6.22
N GLY A 51 6.58 8.02 5.52
CA GLY A 51 7.75 8.90 5.32
C GLY A 51 8.59 8.57 4.07
N PHE A 52 8.09 7.66 3.24
CA PHE A 52 8.67 7.33 1.94
C PHE A 52 7.75 7.80 0.80
N VAL A 53 8.23 7.61 -0.43
CA VAL A 53 7.48 7.93 -1.65
C VAL A 53 7.20 6.64 -2.41
N VAL A 54 5.99 6.51 -2.93
CA VAL A 54 5.58 5.44 -3.84
C VAL A 54 5.64 5.98 -5.27
N THR A 55 6.31 5.27 -6.17
CA THR A 55 6.37 5.61 -7.59
C THR A 55 5.86 4.47 -8.46
N VAL A 56 5.03 4.78 -9.46
CA VAL A 56 4.52 3.81 -10.44
C VAL A 56 5.28 3.98 -11.75
N TRP A 57 5.93 2.91 -12.20
CA TRP A 57 6.72 2.90 -13.43
C TRP A 57 6.05 2.03 -14.48
N THR A 58 6.05 2.50 -15.72
CA THR A 58 5.65 1.72 -16.90
C THR A 58 6.80 1.71 -17.90
N ARG A 59 6.59 1.07 -19.07
CA ARG A 59 7.53 1.16 -20.19
C ARG A 59 7.76 2.61 -20.66
N GLY A 60 6.81 3.51 -20.40
CA GLY A 60 6.94 4.95 -20.68
C GLY A 60 7.70 5.74 -19.61
N GLY A 61 8.30 5.07 -18.61
CA GLY A 61 9.00 5.70 -17.49
C GLY A 61 8.09 5.91 -16.27
N ASN A 62 8.52 6.79 -15.35
CA ASN A 62 7.79 7.12 -14.13
C ASN A 62 6.49 7.86 -14.46
N GLN A 63 5.35 7.26 -14.13
CA GLN A 63 4.03 7.83 -14.41
C GLN A 63 3.45 8.57 -13.21
N LEU A 64 3.63 8.04 -12.00
CA LEU A 64 2.98 8.55 -10.80
C LEU A 64 3.95 8.56 -9.61
N ARG A 65 3.78 9.55 -8.72
CA ARG A 65 4.60 9.73 -7.52
C ARG A 65 3.71 10.23 -6.38
N TYR A 66 3.59 9.45 -5.31
CA TYR A 66 2.70 9.74 -4.18
C TYR A 66 3.44 9.61 -2.83
N PRO A 67 3.04 10.39 -1.81
CA PRO A 67 3.41 10.10 -0.42
C PRO A 67 2.97 8.68 -0.04
N GLY A 68 3.84 7.94 0.65
CA GLY A 68 3.56 6.60 1.14
C GLY A 68 3.21 6.58 2.63
N LYS A 69 2.19 5.79 2.97
CA LYS A 69 1.81 5.40 4.33
C LYS A 69 1.99 3.89 4.47
N TYR A 70 2.32 3.42 5.66
CA TYR A 70 2.53 2.01 5.91
C TYR A 70 1.95 1.57 7.25
N ARG A 71 1.18 0.49 7.23
CA ARG A 71 0.64 -0.17 8.43
C ARG A 71 0.79 -1.68 8.34
N VAL A 72 0.71 -2.32 9.51
CA VAL A 72 0.61 -3.78 9.63
C VAL A 72 -0.77 -4.09 10.20
N VAL A 73 -1.47 -5.02 9.57
CA VAL A 73 -2.85 -5.41 9.91
C VAL A 73 -2.94 -6.92 9.97
N GLU A 74 -3.90 -7.45 10.72
CA GLU A 74 -4.04 -8.90 10.87
C GLU A 74 -4.49 -9.56 9.56
N ASN A 75 -5.54 -9.03 8.94
CA ASN A 75 -6.18 -9.59 7.75
C ASN A 75 -6.38 -8.53 6.67
N LEU A 76 -6.24 -8.95 5.42
CA LEU A 76 -6.58 -8.17 4.23
C LEU A 76 -7.87 -8.73 3.59
N PRO A 77 -8.67 -7.88 2.92
CA PRO A 77 -8.45 -6.46 2.66
C PRO A 77 -8.69 -5.56 3.89
N ASP A 78 -7.90 -4.49 4.02
CA ASP A 78 -8.15 -3.41 4.98
C ASP A 78 -8.19 -2.07 4.24
N VAL A 79 -9.38 -1.71 3.79
CA VAL A 79 -9.68 -0.45 3.08
C VAL A 79 -10.10 0.67 4.03
N SER A 80 -9.84 0.53 5.33
CA SER A 80 -10.12 1.61 6.27
C SER A 80 -9.22 2.83 5.98
N PRO A 81 -9.71 4.06 6.20
CA PRO A 81 -8.90 5.27 6.08
C PRO A 81 -7.64 5.23 6.94
N TRP A 82 -6.64 6.02 6.58
CA TRP A 82 -5.41 6.14 7.35
C TRP A 82 -5.67 6.72 8.75
N SER A 83 -5.19 6.02 9.78
CA SER A 83 -5.07 6.53 11.16
C SER A 83 -3.60 6.71 11.51
N GLU A 84 -3.25 7.79 12.23
CA GLU A 84 -1.86 8.03 12.65
C GLU A 84 -1.33 6.90 13.56
N HIS A 85 -0.05 6.57 13.36
CA HIS A 85 0.71 5.54 14.07
C HIS A 85 1.80 6.20 14.93
#